data_AF-A0A1B0GHA5-F1
#
_entry.id   AF-A0A1B0GHA5-F1
#
_cell.length_a   1.000
_cell.length_b   1.000
_cell.length_c   1.000
_cell.angle_alpha   90.00
_cell.angle_beta   90.00
_cell.angle_gamma   90.00
#
_symmetry.space_group_name_H-M   'P 1'
#
loop_
_entity.id
_entity.type
_entity.pdbx_description
1 polymer ?
#
loop_
_entity_poly.entity_id
_entity_poly.type
_entity_poly.pdbx_seq_one_letter_code
_entity_poly.pdbx_strand_id
1 'polypeptide(L)' 'MCYMKVSLSIIGDRALFGLSQRGSRTLIYNSFKYVKDKQFLDSINWRCSRFRRDGCKARAITRLM' A
#
# COMPACT_ATOMS: atom_id res chain seq x y z
N MET A 1 2.45 -14.08 10.40
CA MET A 1 1.04 -13.68 10.24
C MET A 1 0.98 -12.16 10.09
N CYS A 2 0.63 -11.63 8.92
CA CYS A 2 0.55 -10.18 8.68
C CYS A 2 -0.88 -9.85 8.26
N TYR A 3 -1.76 -9.69 9.25
CA TYR A 3 -3.14 -9.26 9.05
C TYR A 3 -3.26 -7.82 9.51
N MET A 4 -2.86 -6.88 8.66
CA MET A 4 -3.15 -5.47 8.89
C MET A 4 -3.88 -4.96 7.66
N LYS A 5 -5.11 -4.48 7.87
CA LYS A 5 -5.83 -3.61 6.95
C LYS A 5 -5.63 -2.20 7.49
N VAL A 6 -4.68 -1.48 6.92
CA VAL A 6 -4.35 -0.11 7.37
C VAL A 6 -5.12 0.88 6.50
N SER A 7 -5.83 1.83 7.12
CA SER A 7 -6.39 2.98 6.40
C SER A 7 -5.52 4.18 6.71
N LEU A 8 -4.77 4.65 5.71
CA LEU A 8 -3.82 5.76 5.83
C LEU A 8 -4.49 7.06 5.41
N SER A 9 -4.34 8.07 6.26
CA SER A 9 -4.65 9.45 5.90
C SER A 9 -3.40 10.11 5.34
N ILE A 10 -3.53 10.90 4.27
CA ILE A 10 -2.38 11.54 3.60
C ILE A 10 -1.64 12.53 4.53
N ILE A 11 -2.31 12.98 5.59
CA ILE A 11 -1.84 14.05 6.47
C ILE A 11 -1.21 13.53 7.77
N GLY A 12 -1.64 12.36 8.28
CA GLY A 12 -1.29 11.90 9.63
C GLY A 12 -0.27 10.76 9.71
N ASP A 13 -0.14 9.97 8.64
CA ASP A 13 0.67 8.75 8.68
C ASP A 13 2.02 8.92 7.97
N ARG A 14 3.10 8.42 8.58
CA ARG A 14 4.45 8.35 7.96
C ARG A 14 4.49 7.31 6.84
N ALA A 15 3.77 7.58 5.76
CA ALA A 15 3.75 6.81 4.54
C ALA A 15 4.67 7.44 3.50
N LEU A 16 5.55 6.65 2.89
CA LEU A 16 6.40 7.11 1.79
C LEU A 16 5.86 6.57 0.47
N PHE A 17 5.65 7.45 -0.49
CA PHE A 17 5.28 7.07 -1.85
C PHE A 17 6.52 7.04 -2.73
N GLY A 18 6.59 6.06 -3.62
CA GLY A 18 7.71 5.91 -4.55
C GLY A 18 7.32 5.17 -5.82
N LEU A 19 8.29 4.95 -6.69
CA LEU A 19 8.10 4.21 -7.94
C LEU A 19 8.84 2.86 -7.88
N SER A 20 8.25 1.85 -8.51
CA SER A 20 8.95 0.60 -8.82
C SER A 20 9.93 0.84 -9.97
N GLN A 21 10.85 -0.11 -10.18
CA GLN A 21 11.75 -0.10 -11.34
C GLN A 21 11.01 -0.05 -12.68
N ARG A 22 9.74 -0.47 -12.73
CA ARG A 22 8.87 -0.44 -13.91
C ARG A 22 7.91 0.77 -13.92
N GLY A 23 8.20 1.79 -13.11
CA GLY A 23 7.40 3.03 -13.04
C GLY A 23 6.06 2.91 -12.31
N SER A 24 5.73 1.77 -11.72
CA SER A 24 4.46 1.61 -10.99
C SER A 24 4.54 2.26 -9.60
N ARG A 25 3.48 2.96 -9.17
CA ARG A 25 3.43 3.54 -7.82
C ARG A 25 3.54 2.47 -6.73
N THR A 26 4.27 2.80 -5.67
CA THR A 26 4.49 1.97 -4.49
C THR A 26 4.30 2.80 -3.22
N LEU A 27 3.96 2.12 -2.14
CA LEU A 27 3.72 2.69 -0.83
C LEU A 27 4.60 1.95 0.19
N ILE A 28 5.34 2.69 1.01
CA ILE A 28 6.06 2.15 2.17
C ILE A 28 5.36 2.66 3.42
N TYR A 29 4.94 1.74 4.29
CA TYR A 29 4.37 2.07 5.58
C TYR A 29 4.85 1.07 6.62
N ASN A 30 5.33 1.57 7.77
CA ASN A 30 5.89 0.76 8.85
C ASN A 30 6.94 -0.26 8.35
N SER A 31 7.86 0.17 7.49
CA SER A 31 8.89 -0.68 6.84
C SER A 31 8.38 -1.79 5.93
N PHE A 32 7.06 -1.85 5.66
CA PHE A 32 6.48 -2.77 4.69
C PHE A 32 6.22 -2.09 3.36
N LYS A 33 6.56 -2.78 2.27
CA LYS A 33 6.30 -2.33 0.90
C LYS A 33 4.97 -2.86 0.39
N TYR A 34 4.19 -1.96 -0.18
CA TYR A 34 2.94 -2.23 -0.83
C TYR A 34 2.99 -1.76 -2.29
N VAL A 35 2.28 -2.50 -3.14
CA VAL A 35 2.09 -2.20 -4.56
C VAL A 35 0.63 -1.91 -4.83
N LYS A 36 0.35 -1.06 -5.81
CA LYS A 36 -1.02 -0.72 -6.20
C LYS A 36 -1.77 -1.99 -6.62
N ASP A 37 -2.95 -2.19 -6.05
CA ASP A 37 -3.84 -3.31 -6.40
C ASP A 37 -5.06 -2.80 -7.18
N LYS A 38 -5.82 -1.88 -6.59
CA LYS A 38 -6.99 -1.28 -7.22
C LYS A 38 -7.04 0.21 -6.94
N GLN A 39 -7.47 1.00 -7.91
CA GLN A 39 -7.75 2.42 -7.73
C GLN A 39 -9.24 2.66 -7.91
N PHE A 40 -9.79 3.46 -7.01
CA PHE A 40 -11.12 4.01 -7.05
C PHE A 40 -11.01 5.53 -7.21
N LEU A 41 -12.16 6.20 -7.23
CA LEU A 41 -12.24 7.65 -7.40
C LEU A 41 -11.55 8.39 -6.25
N ASP A 42 -11.76 7.95 -5.02
CA ASP A 42 -11.37 8.62 -3.77
C ASP A 42 -10.26 7.86 -3.01
N SER A 43 -9.85 6.69 -3.51
CA SER A 43 -9.00 5.80 -2.74
C SER A 43 -8.18 4.86 -3.61
N ILE A 44 -7.05 4.44 -3.06
CA ILE A 44 -6.17 3.44 -3.67
C ILE A 44 -6.01 2.30 -2.67
N ASN A 45 -6.38 1.11 -3.11
CA ASN A 45 -6.08 -0.14 -2.41
C ASN A 45 -4.69 -0.62 -2.82
N TRP A 46 -3.89 -0.89 -1.81
CA TRP A 46 -2.55 -1.41 -1.91
C TRP A 46 -2.49 -2.83 -1.34
N ARG A 47 -1.74 -3.69 -2.00
CA ARG A 47 -1.45 -5.05 -1.53
C ARG A 47 0.01 -5.16 -1.12
N CYS A 48 0.31 -6.00 -0.14
CA CYS A 48 1.71 -6.26 0.21
C CYS A 48 2.48 -6.80 -1.00
N SER A 49 3.71 -6.31 -1.20
CA SER A 49 4.60 -6.78 -2.28
C SER A 49 4.93 -8.28 -2.16
N ARG A 50 4.90 -8.79 -0.92
CA ARG A 50 5.13 -10.21 -0.57
C ARG A 50 3.92 -11.12 -0.83
N PHE A 51 2.78 -10.59 -1.31
CA PHE A 51 1.58 -11.39 -1.56
C PHE A 51 1.86 -12.61 -2.44
N ARG A 52 2.62 -12.43 -3.54
CA ARG A 52 2.89 -13.51 -4.51
C ARG A 52 3.92 -14.52 -4.02
N ARG A 53 4.89 -14.07 -3.21
CA ARG A 53 6.00 -14.92 -2.73
C ARG A 53 5.63 -15.67 -1.44
N ASP A 54 5.00 -14.98 -0.49
CA ASP A 54 4.77 -15.49 0.87
C ASP A 54 3.28 -15.62 1.22
N GLY A 55 2.37 -15.40 0.26
CA GLY A 55 0.92 -15.41 0.53
C GLY A 55 0.46 -14.29 1.47
N CYS A 56 1.27 -13.24 1.66
CA CYS A 56 0.98 -12.16 2.61
C CYS A 56 -0.36 -11.47 2.29
N LYS A 57 -1.29 -11.47 3.26
CA LYS A 57 -2.65 -10.91 3.11
C LYS A 57 -2.78 -9.46 3.54
N ALA A 58 -1.70 -8.80 4.00
CA ALA A 58 -1.73 -7.41 4.45
C ALA A 58 -2.14 -6.44 3.33
N ARG A 59 -2.98 -5.46 3.69
CA ARG A 59 -3.57 -4.45 2.80
C ARG A 59 -3.42 -3.06 3.39
N ALA A 60 -3.20 -2.07 2.54
CA ALA A 60 -3.28 -0.67 2.92
C ALA A 60 -4.25 0.07 1.99
N ILE A 61 -4.93 1.09 2.50
CA ILE A 61 -5.83 1.94 1.73
C ILE A 61 -5.39 3.38 1.96
N THR A 62 -5.09 4.12 0.90
CA THR A 62 -4.85 5.56 1.00
C THR A 62 -6.06 6.28 0.42
N ARG A 63 -6.64 7.22 1.16
CA ARG A 63 -7.74 8.06 0.66
C ARG A 63 -7.18 9.38 0.13
N LEU A 64 -7.55 9.73 -1.10
CA LEU A 64 -7.36 11.06 -1.66
C LEU A 64 -8.53 11.90 -1.13
N MET A 65 -8.32 12.55 0.02
CA MET A 65 -9.17 13.67 0.43
C MET A 65 -8.64 14.93 -0.24
#